data_AF-A0A846SS44-F1
#
_entry.id   AF-A0A846SS44-F1
#
_cell.length_a   1.000
_cell.length_b   1.000
_cell.length_c   1.000
_cell.angle_alpha   90.00
_cell.angle_beta   90.00
_cell.angle_gamma   90.00
#
_symmetry.space_group_name_H-M   'P 1'
#
loop_
_entity.id
_entity.type
_entity.pdbx_description
1 polymer ?
#
loop_
_entity_poly.entity_id
_entity_poly.type
_entity_poly.pdbx_seq_one_letter_code
_entity_poly.pdbx_strand_id
1 'polypeptide(L)'
;MPGTSVLMADGAKKEIEKIELGDLVLATDPETGKTSARAVVTTITGTGVKDLVTVSVTDGSGQTGQVTATAGHPFWVPDIEEWVDAGELRPGMWVQTSSGTWVQVTAIEHDHREQTVHNLTIDTTHTYSVYAGADDAILTHNCGTGAAAAKPATESEPFAMGISDHLDDFASRHGASTWKNLPDPVNWKPGVLDKLSDPNQRVLFNLDGVDVWPGVTRAASGRGGATDWELFQIRGGSFPNLEFWRGGVRVGNPFE
;
A
#
# COMPACT_ATOMS: atom_id res chain seq x y z
N MET A 1 -2.21 1.51 14.07
CA MET A 1 -3.22 1.19 15.11
C MET A 1 -4.03 2.44 15.42
N PRO A 2 -5.25 2.37 15.98
CA PRO A 2 -5.91 3.56 16.53
C PRO A 2 -4.98 4.26 17.52
N GLY A 3 -4.94 5.59 17.50
CA GLY A 3 -4.03 6.40 18.30
C GLY A 3 -2.59 6.45 17.77
N THR A 4 -2.23 5.73 16.71
CA THR A 4 -0.93 5.89 16.06
C THR A 4 -0.83 7.32 15.52
N SER A 5 0.15 8.08 16.00
CA SER A 5 0.36 9.47 15.58
C SER A 5 1.18 9.51 14.29
N VAL A 6 0.64 10.16 13.26
CA VAL A 6 1.30 10.42 11.98
C VAL A 6 1.90 11.82 12.00
N LEU A 7 3.07 11.97 11.38
CA LEU A 7 3.72 13.26 11.18
C LEU A 7 3.08 14.01 9.99
N MET A 8 2.42 15.11 10.29
CA MET A 8 1.79 15.99 9.31
C MET A 8 2.82 16.89 8.63
N ALA A 9 2.49 17.43 7.46
CA ALA A 9 3.40 18.28 6.69
C ALA A 9 3.78 19.60 7.39
N ASP A 10 2.94 20.07 8.31
CA ASP A 10 3.18 21.24 9.15
C ASP A 10 3.97 20.93 10.44
N GLY A 11 4.38 19.66 10.62
CA GLY A 11 5.07 19.17 11.81
C GLY A 11 4.13 18.78 12.96
N ALA A 12 2.82 18.93 12.81
CA ALA A 12 1.87 18.49 13.82
C ALA A 12 1.76 16.96 13.87
N LYS A 13 1.23 16.47 14.99
CA LYS A 13 0.86 15.07 15.15
C LYS A 13 -0.63 14.91 14.98
N LYS A 14 -1.05 13.98 14.14
CA LYS A 14 -2.46 13.63 13.97
C LYS A 14 -2.64 12.13 14.12
N GLU A 15 -3.61 11.72 14.93
CA GLU A 15 -3.97 10.31 15.05
C GLU A 15 -4.44 9.76 13.70
N ILE A 16 -4.00 8.56 13.35
CA ILE A 16 -4.20 7.97 12.03
C ILE A 16 -5.68 7.83 11.64
N GLU A 17 -6.56 7.58 12.61
CA GLU A 17 -8.01 7.47 12.41
C GLU A 17 -8.71 8.82 12.16
N LYS A 18 -8.03 9.94 12.43
CA LYS A 18 -8.55 11.30 12.21
C LYS A 18 -8.08 11.91 10.90
N ILE A 19 -7.20 11.23 10.17
CA ILE A 19 -6.65 11.71 8.90
C ILE A 19 -7.69 11.53 7.80
N GLU A 20 -7.85 12.56 6.98
CA GLU A 20 -8.84 12.63 5.92
C GLU A 20 -8.17 12.74 4.54
N LEU A 21 -8.94 12.47 3.49
CA LEU A 21 -8.49 12.66 2.12
C LEU A 21 -8.08 14.12 1.88
N GLY A 22 -6.92 14.32 1.26
CA GLY A 22 -6.35 15.64 0.98
C GLY A 22 -5.51 16.22 2.12
N ASP A 23 -5.49 15.61 3.31
CA ASP A 23 -4.54 16.00 4.36
C ASP A 23 -3.10 15.85 3.86
N LEU A 24 -2.24 16.79 4.22
CA LEU A 24 -0.83 16.75 3.86
C LEU A 24 0.00 16.11 4.97
N VAL A 25 0.67 15.01 4.66
CA VAL A 25 1.62 14.34 5.56
C VAL A 25 3.05 14.58 5.10
N LEU A 26 4.00 14.41 6.01
CA LEU A 26 5.41 14.41 5.68
C LEU A 26 5.83 13.02 5.19
N ALA A 27 6.18 12.92 3.91
CA ALA A 27 6.62 11.69 3.27
C ALA A 27 8.08 11.80 2.84
N THR A 28 8.86 10.76 3.08
CA THR A 28 10.26 10.67 2.64
C THR A 28 10.39 9.59 1.60
N ASP A 29 10.93 9.96 0.44
CA ASP A 29 11.30 9.02 -0.60
C ASP A 29 12.51 8.19 -0.11
N PRO A 30 12.38 6.86 0.01
CA PRO A 30 13.45 6.01 0.54
C PRO A 30 14.64 5.91 -0.44
N GLU A 31 14.42 6.08 -1.74
CA GLU A 31 15.47 5.99 -2.76
C GLU A 31 16.32 7.26 -2.80
N THR A 32 15.66 8.42 -2.69
CA THR A 32 16.34 9.73 -2.79
C THR A 32 16.62 10.39 -1.45
N GLY A 33 16.02 9.89 -0.37
CA GLY A 33 16.02 10.51 0.96
C GLY A 33 15.29 11.85 1.00
N LYS A 34 14.59 12.25 -0.06
CA LYS A 34 13.93 13.56 -0.13
C LYS A 34 12.61 13.54 0.61
N THR A 35 12.48 14.43 1.57
CA THR A 35 11.25 14.64 2.32
C THR A 35 10.40 15.75 1.68
N SER A 36 9.11 15.51 1.51
CA SER A 36 8.16 16.47 0.94
C SER A 36 6.75 16.29 1.51
N ALA A 37 5.95 17.36 1.47
CA ALA A 37 4.54 17.31 1.82
C ALA A 37 3.77 16.56 0.72
N ARG A 38 3.00 15.54 1.11
CA ARG A 38 2.22 14.73 0.17
C ARG A 38 0.79 14.54 0.67
N ALA A 39 -0.15 14.55 -0.27
CA ALA A 39 -1.56 14.38 0.04
C ALA A 39 -1.90 12.92 0.34
N VAL A 40 -2.76 12.73 1.32
CA VAL A 40 -3.44 11.46 1.56
C VAL A 40 -4.50 11.28 0.47
N VAL A 41 -4.36 10.23 -0.34
CA VAL A 41 -5.26 9.91 -1.45
C VAL A 41 -6.19 8.75 -1.14
N THR A 42 -5.90 7.96 -0.09
CA THR A 42 -6.82 6.93 0.42
C THR A 42 -6.63 6.72 1.91
N THR A 43 -7.73 6.53 2.63
CA THR A 43 -7.75 6.07 4.02
C THR A 43 -8.33 4.66 4.07
N ILE A 44 -7.57 3.70 4.59
CA ILE A 44 -7.96 2.29 4.65
C ILE A 44 -8.22 1.93 6.12
N THR A 45 -9.39 1.36 6.41
CA THR A 45 -9.72 0.81 7.72
C THR A 45 -10.07 -0.67 7.58
N GLY A 46 -9.43 -1.52 8.38
CA GLY A 46 -9.71 -2.95 8.41
C GLY A 46 -9.97 -3.43 9.82
N THR A 47 -11.07 -4.16 10.03
CA THR A 47 -11.42 -4.76 11.33
C THR A 47 -11.46 -6.28 11.19
N GLY A 48 -11.02 -6.99 12.22
CA GLY A 48 -11.07 -8.45 12.30
C GLY A 48 -9.84 -8.99 13.00
N VAL A 49 -9.65 -10.30 12.93
CA VAL A 49 -8.45 -10.96 13.46
C VAL A 49 -7.23 -10.52 12.67
N LYS A 50 -6.18 -10.07 13.36
CA LYS A 50 -4.91 -9.58 12.79
C LYS A 50 -3.72 -10.21 13.48
N ASP A 51 -2.70 -10.52 12.68
CA ASP A 51 -1.34 -10.74 13.17
C ASP A 51 -0.68 -9.38 13.36
N LEU A 52 -0.39 -9.05 14.62
CA LEU A 52 0.21 -7.80 15.03
C LEU A 52 1.64 -8.01 15.49
N VAL A 53 2.47 -7.02 15.24
CA VAL A 53 3.84 -6.97 15.69
C VAL A 53 4.08 -5.62 16.37
N THR A 54 4.54 -5.68 17.62
CA THR A 54 5.04 -4.51 18.34
C THR A 54 6.56 -4.50 18.23
N VAL A 55 7.07 -3.44 17.59
CA VAL A 55 8.50 -3.18 17.40
C VAL A 55 8.93 -2.18 18.46
N SER A 56 9.82 -2.60 19.37
CA SER A 56 10.49 -1.69 20.29
C SER A 56 11.79 -1.20 19.69
N VAL A 57 12.08 0.09 19.82
CA VAL A 57 13.28 0.73 19.29
C VAL A 57 14.01 1.57 20.34
N THR A 58 15.27 1.88 20.07
CA THR A 58 16.05 2.88 20.80
C THR A 58 16.82 3.78 19.83
N ASP A 59 16.93 5.06 20.15
CA ASP A 59 17.80 5.99 19.43
C ASP A 59 19.24 5.97 19.98
N GLY A 60 20.12 6.76 19.36
CA GLY A 60 21.51 6.92 19.82
C GLY A 60 21.67 7.70 21.13
N SER A 61 20.62 8.34 21.64
CA SER A 61 20.60 9.01 22.94
C SER A 61 20.14 8.10 24.09
N GLY A 62 19.62 6.91 23.76
CA GLY A 62 19.05 5.95 24.71
C GLY A 62 17.56 6.16 24.99
N GLN A 63 16.90 7.04 24.24
CA GLN A 63 15.44 7.16 24.26
C GLN A 63 14.81 5.96 23.58
N THR A 64 13.75 5.45 24.20
CA THR A 64 13.06 4.24 23.74
C THR A 64 11.68 4.56 23.19
N GLY A 65 11.26 3.72 22.25
CA GLY A 65 10.04 3.90 21.49
C GLY A 65 9.38 2.58 21.14
N GLN A 66 8.09 2.62 20.82
CA GLN A 66 7.36 1.46 20.34
C GLN A 66 6.36 1.81 19.25
N VAL A 67 6.24 0.93 18.25
CA VAL A 67 5.22 0.99 17.20
C VAL A 67 4.60 -0.38 17.00
N THR A 68 3.27 -0.43 16.91
CA THR A 68 2.55 -1.67 16.61
C THR A 68 1.94 -1.58 15.22
N ALA A 69 2.21 -2.59 14.39
CA ALA A 69 1.72 -2.71 13.02
C ALA A 69 1.24 -4.14 12.73
N THR A 70 0.62 -4.37 11.57
CA THR A 70 0.37 -5.74 11.09
C THR A 70 1.69 -6.40 10.71
N ALA A 71 1.76 -7.74 10.80
CA ALA A 71 3.00 -8.48 10.55
C ALA A 71 3.63 -8.21 9.17
N GLY A 72 2.82 -8.05 8.12
CA GLY A 72 3.28 -7.71 6.77
C GLY A 72 3.43 -6.21 6.50
N HIS A 73 3.51 -5.36 7.54
CA HIS A 73 3.71 -3.93 7.35
C HIS A 73 5.21 -3.64 7.17
N PRO A 74 5.67 -2.99 6.09
CA PRO A 74 7.09 -2.82 5.85
C PRO A 74 7.70 -1.65 6.62
N PHE A 75 8.95 -1.84 7.03
CA PHE A 75 9.86 -0.84 7.62
C PHE A 75 11.14 -0.75 6.79
N TRP A 76 11.66 0.46 6.58
CA TRP A 76 12.87 0.66 5.77
C TRP A 76 14.10 0.33 6.59
N VAL A 77 14.89 -0.64 6.12
CA VAL A 77 16.16 -1.06 6.74
C VAL A 77 17.31 -0.55 5.87
N PRO A 78 17.97 0.56 6.26
CA PRO A 78 18.97 1.21 5.43
C PRO A 78 20.24 0.39 5.21
N ASP A 79 20.56 -0.55 6.11
CA ASP A 79 21.77 -1.39 6.00
C ASP A 79 21.73 -2.34 4.78
N ILE A 80 20.52 -2.75 4.38
CA ILE A 80 20.28 -3.61 3.23
C ILE A 80 19.53 -2.90 2.09
N GLU A 81 19.21 -1.60 2.27
CA GLU A 81 18.45 -0.80 1.30
C GLU A 81 17.13 -1.47 0.87
N GLU A 82 16.45 -2.13 1.82
CA GLU A 82 15.23 -2.89 1.56
C GLU A 82 14.12 -2.58 2.57
N TRP A 83 12.88 -2.78 2.11
CA TRP A 83 11.70 -2.82 2.96
C TRP A 83 11.56 -4.21 3.58
N VAL A 84 11.56 -4.27 4.91
CA VAL A 84 11.43 -5.52 5.67
C VAL A 84 10.10 -5.51 6.40
N ASP A 85 9.34 -6.59 6.28
CA ASP A 85 8.08 -6.78 6.98
C ASP A 85 8.28 -6.75 8.50
N ALA A 86 7.32 -6.17 9.23
CA ALA A 86 7.37 -6.04 10.69
C ALA A 86 7.66 -7.38 11.39
N GLY A 87 7.06 -8.47 10.91
CA GLY A 87 7.26 -9.81 11.46
C GLY A 87 8.64 -10.43 11.16
N GLU A 88 9.36 -9.86 10.19
CA GLU A 88 10.70 -10.30 9.79
C GLU A 88 11.81 -9.49 10.43
N LEU A 89 11.50 -8.33 11.01
CA LEU A 89 12.45 -7.55 11.80
C LEU A 89 13.02 -8.39 12.96
N ARG A 90 14.28 -8.09 13.30
CA ARG A 90 15.01 -8.74 14.39
C ARG A 90 15.68 -7.69 15.27
N PRO A 91 15.81 -7.94 16.59
CA PRO A 91 16.64 -7.13 17.46
C PRO A 91 18.05 -6.95 16.88
N GLY A 92 18.55 -5.73 16.92
CA GLY A 92 19.84 -5.34 16.35
C GLY A 92 19.74 -4.66 14.97
N MET A 93 18.66 -4.88 14.21
CA MET A 93 18.42 -4.20 12.94
C MET A 93 18.17 -2.71 13.16
N TRP A 94 18.55 -1.89 12.18
CA TRP A 94 18.30 -0.45 12.18
C TRP A 94 17.14 -0.12 11.26
N VAL A 95 16.28 0.79 11.67
CA VAL A 95 15.21 1.34 10.82
C VAL A 95 15.36 2.85 10.71
N GLN A 96 15.02 3.39 9.54
CA GLN A 96 15.18 4.83 9.29
C GLN A 96 14.03 5.65 9.88
N THR A 97 14.35 6.83 10.39
CA THR A 97 13.41 7.85 10.87
C THR A 97 13.07 8.84 9.77
N SER A 98 12.01 9.61 9.98
CA SER A 98 11.60 10.71 9.09
C SER A 98 12.68 11.78 8.86
N SER A 99 13.60 11.98 9.81
CA SER A 99 14.69 12.95 9.71
C SER A 99 15.93 12.40 9.01
N GLY A 100 15.89 11.14 8.57
CA GLY A 100 17.00 10.43 7.95
C GLY A 100 17.98 9.81 8.95
N THR A 101 17.79 9.99 10.27
CA THR A 101 18.52 9.27 11.32
C THR A 101 18.00 7.84 11.46
N TRP A 102 18.68 7.01 12.25
CA TRP A 102 18.32 5.61 12.44
C TRP A 102 18.04 5.30 13.91
N VAL A 103 17.10 4.39 14.15
CA VAL A 103 16.83 3.80 15.47
C VAL A 103 17.02 2.29 15.40
N GLN A 104 17.53 1.70 16.48
CA GLN A 104 17.80 0.26 16.54
C GLN A 104 16.59 -0.48 17.12
N VAL A 105 16.18 -1.56 16.47
CA VAL A 105 15.20 -2.51 17.01
C VAL A 105 15.79 -3.21 18.23
N THR A 106 15.12 -3.11 19.37
CA THR A 106 15.55 -3.73 20.63
C THR A 106 14.73 -4.98 20.97
N ALA A 107 13.46 -5.01 20.58
CA ALA A 107 12.58 -6.15 20.80
C ALA A 107 11.47 -6.22 19.74
N ILE A 108 10.98 -7.44 19.50
CA ILE A 108 9.86 -7.74 18.62
C ILE A 108 8.90 -8.63 19.41
N GLU A 109 7.63 -8.20 19.51
CA GLU A 109 6.57 -8.96 20.18
C GLU A 109 5.45 -9.24 19.18
N HIS A 110 5.05 -10.51 19.08
CA HIS A 110 3.96 -10.95 18.22
C HIS A 110 2.68 -11.13 19.01
N ASP A 111 1.56 -10.69 18.44
CA ASP A 111 0.22 -10.82 19.00
C ASP A 111 -0.78 -11.21 17.91
N HIS A 112 -1.85 -11.89 18.29
CA HIS A 112 -2.89 -12.35 17.38
C HIS A 112 -4.26 -12.14 18.03
N ARG A 113 -5.00 -11.14 17.55
CA ARG A 113 -6.29 -10.75 18.14
C ARG A 113 -7.18 -10.00 17.16
N GLU A 114 -8.46 -9.86 17.51
CA GLU A 114 -9.34 -8.91 16.84
C GLU A 114 -8.86 -7.49 17.08
N GLN A 115 -8.65 -6.76 15.98
CA GLN A 115 -8.13 -5.41 16.00
C GLN A 115 -8.64 -4.62 14.81
N THR A 116 -8.95 -3.35 15.03
CA THR A 116 -9.11 -2.37 13.94
C THR A 116 -7.76 -1.77 13.62
N VAL A 117 -7.38 -1.74 12.34
CA VAL A 117 -6.13 -1.16 11.84
C VAL A 117 -6.44 -0.10 10.80
N HIS A 118 -5.58 0.90 10.72
CA HIS A 118 -5.67 2.01 9.77
C HIS A 118 -4.39 2.05 8.93
N ASN A 119 -4.55 2.45 7.68
CA ASN A 119 -3.44 2.65 6.74
C ASN A 119 -3.79 3.81 5.79
N LEU A 120 -2.78 4.48 5.23
CA LEU A 120 -2.93 5.68 4.40
C LEU A 120 -2.17 5.54 3.10
N THR A 121 -2.85 5.68 1.96
CA THR A 121 -2.18 5.83 0.67
C THR A 121 -1.80 7.27 0.48
N ILE A 122 -0.50 7.50 0.28
CA ILE A 122 0.10 8.82 0.09
C ILE A 122 0.47 8.98 -1.37
N ASP A 123 0.16 10.13 -1.93
CA ASP A 123 0.46 10.45 -3.34
C ASP A 123 1.95 10.25 -3.66
N THR A 124 2.23 9.57 -4.77
CA THR A 124 3.54 9.26 -5.39
C THR A 124 4.57 8.46 -4.59
N THR A 125 4.75 8.74 -3.29
CA THR A 125 5.91 8.25 -2.53
C THR A 125 5.58 7.02 -1.67
N HIS A 126 4.28 6.74 -1.45
CA HIS A 126 3.79 5.58 -0.69
C HIS A 126 4.46 5.40 0.69
N THR A 127 5.03 6.46 1.28
CA THR A 127 5.59 6.48 2.63
C THR A 127 4.86 7.50 3.48
N TYR A 128 4.72 7.20 4.77
CA TYR A 128 4.40 8.19 5.79
C TYR A 128 5.14 7.83 7.08
N SER A 129 5.34 8.82 7.93
CA SER A 129 6.06 8.61 9.19
C SER A 129 5.09 8.52 10.36
N VAL A 130 5.31 7.53 11.23
CA VAL A 130 4.54 7.37 12.48
C VAL A 130 5.46 7.51 13.67
N TYR A 131 4.94 8.11 14.73
CA TYR A 131 5.68 8.23 15.98
C TYR A 131 5.71 6.91 16.73
N ALA A 132 6.92 6.48 17.08
CA ALA A 132 7.16 5.37 17.99
C ALA A 132 7.49 5.93 19.38
N GLY A 133 6.58 6.70 19.98
CA GLY A 133 6.81 7.37 21.27
C GLY A 133 6.66 8.89 21.20
N ALA A 134 7.29 9.60 22.16
CA ALA A 134 7.09 11.03 22.32
C ALA A 134 7.78 11.87 21.25
N ASP A 135 8.97 11.49 20.77
CA ASP A 135 9.79 12.41 19.94
C ASP A 135 10.27 11.81 18.62
N ASP A 136 10.27 10.47 18.46
CA ASP A 136 10.83 9.82 17.27
C ASP A 136 9.74 9.35 16.29
N ALA A 137 9.70 9.98 15.12
CA ALA A 137 8.90 9.53 13.98
C ALA A 137 9.69 8.55 13.11
N ILE A 138 9.30 7.28 13.12
CA ILE A 138 9.86 6.20 12.31
C ILE A 138 9.22 6.23 10.92
N LEU A 139 10.02 6.03 9.88
CA LEU A 139 9.55 5.94 8.50
C LEU A 139 8.85 4.59 8.29
N THR A 140 7.60 4.64 7.82
CA THR A 140 6.82 3.45 7.49
C THR A 140 6.37 3.48 6.03
N HIS A 141 6.36 2.32 5.38
CA HIS A 141 5.87 2.19 4.00
C HIS A 141 4.38 1.85 3.96
N ASN A 142 3.73 2.27 2.90
CA ASN A 142 2.45 1.77 2.45
C ASN A 142 2.54 1.20 1.01
N CYS A 143 3.53 0.36 0.72
CA CYS A 143 3.48 -0.48 -0.48
C CYS A 143 3.99 -1.89 -0.16
N GLY A 144 3.27 -2.89 -0.68
CA GLY A 144 3.71 -4.28 -0.70
C GLY A 144 5.00 -4.44 -1.50
N THR A 145 5.77 -5.46 -1.17
CA THR A 145 7.15 -5.68 -1.62
C THR A 145 7.27 -6.07 -3.11
N GLY A 146 8.37 -5.63 -3.75
CA GLY A 146 8.86 -6.24 -4.99
C GLY A 146 9.71 -5.34 -5.89
N ALA A 147 10.92 -4.97 -5.48
CA ALA A 147 11.90 -4.34 -6.37
C ALA A 147 12.46 -5.37 -7.39
N ALA A 148 12.28 -5.09 -8.67
CA ALA A 148 13.11 -5.65 -9.74
C ALA A 148 13.62 -4.50 -10.63
N ALA A 149 14.94 -4.38 -10.69
CA ALA A 149 15.78 -3.44 -11.43
C ALA A 149 15.10 -2.63 -12.57
N ALA A 150 15.11 -1.31 -12.41
CA ALA A 150 14.67 -0.36 -13.42
C ALA A 150 15.55 -0.40 -14.68
N LYS A 151 14.93 -0.72 -15.82
CA LYS A 151 15.38 -0.28 -17.15
C LYS A 151 14.87 1.15 -17.42
N PRO A 152 15.54 1.94 -18.26
CA PRO A 152 15.22 3.37 -18.43
C PRO A 152 13.85 3.55 -19.08
N ALA A 153 13.19 4.68 -18.73
CA ALA A 153 11.83 5.08 -19.07
C ALA A 153 11.45 4.88 -20.56
N THR A 154 10.92 3.70 -20.84
CA THR A 154 9.84 3.48 -21.81
C THR A 154 8.55 3.36 -20.99
N GLU A 155 7.41 3.81 -21.52
CA GLU A 155 6.10 3.71 -20.84
C GLU A 155 5.99 2.38 -20.07
N SER A 156 5.67 2.47 -18.77
CA SER A 156 5.48 1.31 -17.91
C SER A 156 4.50 0.35 -18.59
N GLU A 157 4.87 -0.94 -18.66
CA GLU A 157 4.00 -1.98 -19.21
C GLU A 157 2.62 -1.87 -18.52
N PRO A 158 1.51 -1.69 -19.28
CA PRO A 158 0.20 -1.57 -18.67
C PRO A 158 -0.15 -2.83 -17.86
N PHE A 159 -1.07 -2.68 -16.91
CA PHE A 159 -1.54 -3.78 -16.09
C PHE A 159 -3.01 -4.06 -16.40
N ALA A 160 -3.31 -5.30 -16.81
CA ALA A 160 -4.65 -5.71 -17.21
C ALA A 160 -5.38 -6.47 -16.09
N MET A 161 -6.66 -6.15 -15.93
CA MET A 161 -7.62 -6.80 -15.05
C MET A 161 -8.90 -7.18 -15.80
N GLY A 162 -9.69 -8.09 -15.23
CA GLY A 162 -10.93 -8.59 -15.84
C GLY A 162 -11.13 -10.09 -15.60
N ILE A 163 -12.16 -10.65 -16.24
CA ILE A 163 -12.46 -12.09 -16.11
C ILE A 163 -11.38 -12.92 -16.79
N SER A 164 -10.95 -14.00 -16.13
CA SER A 164 -9.89 -14.90 -16.59
C SER A 164 -10.07 -15.39 -18.04
N ASP A 165 -11.30 -15.67 -18.46
CA ASP A 165 -11.62 -16.15 -19.82
C ASP A 165 -11.26 -15.14 -20.92
N HIS A 166 -11.19 -13.85 -20.58
CA HIS A 166 -10.89 -12.76 -21.52
C HIS A 166 -9.55 -12.06 -21.23
N LEU A 167 -8.95 -12.31 -20.07
CA LEU A 167 -7.83 -11.53 -19.55
C LEU A 167 -6.55 -11.70 -20.35
N ASP A 168 -6.16 -12.92 -20.69
CA ASP A 168 -4.86 -13.18 -21.34
C ASP A 168 -4.83 -12.64 -22.79
N ASP A 169 -5.93 -12.80 -23.54
CA ASP A 169 -6.07 -12.26 -24.90
C ASP A 169 -6.11 -10.73 -24.88
N PHE A 170 -6.84 -10.14 -23.93
CA PHE A 170 -6.88 -8.70 -23.73
C PHE A 170 -5.49 -8.14 -23.38
N ALA A 171 -4.81 -8.72 -22.40
CA ALA A 171 -3.48 -8.31 -21.98
C ALA A 171 -2.48 -8.38 -23.15
N SER A 172 -2.52 -9.47 -23.93
CA SER A 172 -1.65 -9.65 -25.10
C SER A 172 -1.86 -8.57 -26.16
N ARG A 173 -3.11 -8.17 -26.44
CA ARG A 173 -3.42 -7.12 -27.43
C ARG A 173 -2.96 -5.73 -27.01
N HIS A 174 -2.91 -5.50 -25.69
CA HIS A 174 -2.54 -4.22 -25.11
C HIS A 174 -1.08 -4.16 -24.65
N GLY A 175 -0.31 -5.24 -24.86
CA GLY A 175 1.07 -5.34 -24.37
C GLY A 175 1.14 -5.17 -22.85
N ALA A 176 0.16 -5.73 -22.14
CA ALA A 176 -0.02 -5.57 -20.71
C ALA A 176 0.39 -6.83 -19.94
N SER A 177 0.85 -6.61 -18.71
CA SER A 177 1.02 -7.65 -17.70
C SER A 177 -0.30 -7.93 -16.98
N THR A 178 -0.42 -9.08 -16.31
CA THR A 178 -1.59 -9.46 -15.51
C THR A 178 -1.17 -9.84 -14.09
N TRP A 179 -2.14 -10.16 -13.23
CA TRP A 179 -1.87 -10.69 -11.88
C TRP A 179 -0.92 -11.92 -11.88
N LYS A 180 -0.87 -12.69 -12.98
CA LYS A 180 0.03 -13.84 -13.13
C LYS A 180 1.50 -13.45 -13.22
N ASN A 181 1.77 -12.21 -13.60
CA ASN A 181 3.12 -11.65 -13.76
C ASN A 181 3.60 -10.92 -12.50
N LEU A 182 2.79 -10.89 -11.43
CA LEU A 182 3.18 -10.30 -10.16
C LEU A 182 4.25 -11.16 -9.47
N PRO A 183 5.07 -10.56 -8.58
CA PRO A 183 6.08 -11.29 -7.80
C PRO A 183 5.49 -12.46 -6.99
N ASP A 184 4.28 -12.29 -6.45
CA ASP A 184 3.51 -13.34 -5.78
C ASP A 184 2.12 -13.51 -6.43
N PRO A 185 2.00 -14.35 -7.47
CA PRO A 185 0.73 -14.59 -8.15
C PRO A 185 -0.22 -15.47 -7.33
N VAL A 186 0.26 -16.14 -6.27
CA VAL A 186 -0.58 -16.92 -5.34
C VAL A 186 -1.34 -15.96 -4.43
N ASN A 187 -0.66 -14.94 -3.92
CA ASN A 187 -1.24 -13.86 -3.13
C ASN A 187 -1.29 -12.56 -3.95
N TRP A 188 -2.01 -12.59 -5.06
CA TRP A 188 -2.01 -11.51 -6.06
C TRP A 188 -2.71 -10.21 -5.66
N LYS A 189 -3.61 -10.25 -4.67
CA LYS A 189 -4.47 -9.10 -4.30
C LYS A 189 -3.70 -7.84 -3.88
N PRO A 190 -2.68 -7.92 -3.00
CA PRO A 190 -1.79 -6.78 -2.72
C PRO A 190 -1.19 -6.17 -3.98
N GLY A 191 -0.58 -6.99 -4.85
CA GLY A 191 0.03 -6.47 -6.08
C GLY A 191 -0.98 -5.80 -7.04
N VAL A 192 -2.24 -6.25 -7.08
CA VAL A 192 -3.29 -5.54 -7.82
C VAL A 192 -3.62 -4.18 -7.20
N LEU A 193 -3.67 -4.09 -5.87
CA LEU A 193 -3.88 -2.81 -5.18
C LEU A 193 -2.71 -1.85 -5.40
N ASP A 194 -1.48 -2.36 -5.42
CA ASP A 194 -0.28 -1.56 -5.72
C ASP A 194 -0.38 -0.97 -7.13
N LYS A 195 -0.75 -1.80 -8.13
CA LYS A 195 -0.95 -1.36 -9.51
C LYS A 195 -2.07 -0.33 -9.66
N LEU A 196 -3.20 -0.54 -8.98
CA LEU A 196 -4.30 0.43 -8.94
C LEU A 196 -3.90 1.75 -8.29
N SER A 197 -3.04 1.70 -7.26
CA SER A 197 -2.67 2.89 -6.49
C SER A 197 -1.51 3.69 -7.09
N ASP A 198 -0.75 3.11 -8.03
CA ASP A 198 0.36 3.80 -8.71
C ASP A 198 -0.17 4.71 -9.85
N PRO A 199 -0.07 6.04 -9.72
CA PRO A 199 -0.56 6.98 -10.75
C PRO A 199 0.22 6.89 -12.07
N ASN A 200 1.44 6.34 -12.05
CA ASN A 200 2.27 6.14 -13.24
C ASN A 200 2.07 4.76 -13.88
N GLN A 201 1.34 3.85 -13.20
CA GLN A 201 0.95 2.56 -13.77
C GLN A 201 -0.34 2.74 -14.56
N ARG A 202 -0.30 2.55 -15.87
CA ARG A 202 -1.55 2.45 -16.64
C ARG A 202 -2.26 1.14 -16.30
N VAL A 203 -3.52 1.23 -15.90
CA VAL A 203 -4.34 0.07 -15.56
C VAL A 203 -5.51 -0.05 -16.52
N LEU A 204 -5.72 -1.24 -17.08
CA LEU A 204 -6.75 -1.53 -18.07
C LEU A 204 -7.70 -2.57 -17.51
N PHE A 205 -8.98 -2.25 -17.36
CA PHE A 205 -9.99 -3.18 -16.90
C PHE A 205 -10.89 -3.61 -18.06
N ASN A 206 -10.84 -4.90 -18.40
CA ASN A 206 -11.71 -5.49 -19.41
C ASN A 206 -13.07 -5.85 -18.80
N LEU A 207 -14.12 -5.21 -19.30
CA LEU A 207 -15.52 -5.39 -18.90
C LEU A 207 -16.26 -6.46 -19.73
N ASP A 208 -15.56 -7.18 -20.61
CA ASP A 208 -16.15 -8.28 -21.38
C ASP A 208 -16.53 -9.44 -20.48
N GLY A 209 -17.80 -9.89 -20.58
CA GLY A 209 -18.37 -10.91 -19.71
C GLY A 209 -18.60 -10.46 -18.25
N VAL A 210 -18.27 -9.22 -17.91
CA VAL A 210 -18.33 -8.71 -16.53
C VAL A 210 -19.72 -8.19 -16.17
N ASP A 211 -20.37 -8.87 -15.23
CA ASP A 211 -21.56 -8.39 -14.54
C ASP A 211 -21.18 -7.38 -13.44
N VAL A 212 -20.98 -6.11 -13.80
CA VAL A 212 -20.45 -5.06 -12.90
C VAL A 212 -21.19 -4.97 -11.55
N TRP A 213 -22.49 -4.65 -11.56
CA TRP A 213 -23.25 -4.47 -10.31
C TRP A 213 -23.53 -5.76 -9.54
N PRO A 214 -23.90 -6.89 -10.21
CA PRO A 214 -23.98 -8.18 -9.53
C PRO A 214 -22.65 -8.63 -8.92
N GLY A 215 -21.52 -8.37 -9.60
CA GLY A 215 -20.18 -8.70 -9.13
C GLY A 215 -19.81 -7.96 -7.86
N VAL A 216 -20.01 -6.64 -7.84
CA VAL A 216 -19.86 -5.83 -6.62
C VAL A 216 -20.71 -6.36 -5.47
N THR A 217 -21.96 -6.75 -5.75
CA THR A 217 -22.90 -7.24 -4.73
C THR A 217 -22.45 -8.57 -4.14
N ARG A 218 -21.92 -9.48 -4.98
CA ARG A 218 -21.30 -10.74 -4.53
C ARG A 218 -20.11 -10.45 -3.62
N ALA A 219 -19.17 -9.63 -4.07
CA ALA A 219 -17.96 -9.29 -3.32
C ALA A 219 -18.26 -8.61 -1.97
N ALA A 220 -19.21 -7.67 -1.93
CA ALA A 220 -19.66 -7.01 -0.71
C ALA A 220 -20.20 -8.00 0.34
N SER A 221 -20.71 -9.16 -0.11
CA SER A 221 -21.23 -10.22 0.75
C SER A 221 -20.18 -11.29 1.10
N GLY A 222 -18.89 -11.05 0.79
CA GLY A 222 -17.81 -12.03 0.95
C GLY A 222 -17.91 -13.22 0.00
N ARG A 223 -18.69 -13.10 -1.08
CA ARG A 223 -18.85 -14.13 -2.13
C ARG A 223 -18.21 -13.64 -3.43
N GLY A 224 -18.04 -14.53 -4.40
CA GLY A 224 -17.59 -14.14 -5.74
C GLY A 224 -16.10 -14.38 -6.00
N GLY A 225 -15.71 -14.15 -7.25
CA GLY A 225 -14.37 -14.43 -7.77
C GLY A 225 -13.40 -13.25 -7.69
N ALA A 226 -12.25 -13.40 -8.34
CA ALA A 226 -11.22 -12.36 -8.44
C ALA A 226 -11.77 -11.03 -8.98
N THR A 227 -12.47 -11.09 -10.12
CA THR A 227 -13.05 -9.91 -10.77
C THR A 227 -14.14 -9.24 -9.92
N ASP A 228 -14.93 -10.01 -9.17
CA ASP A 228 -15.92 -9.44 -8.25
C ASP A 228 -15.24 -8.60 -7.17
N TRP A 229 -14.12 -9.12 -6.63
CA TRP A 229 -13.31 -8.41 -5.66
C TRP A 229 -12.65 -7.16 -6.26
N GLU A 230 -12.12 -7.23 -7.48
CA GLU A 230 -11.54 -6.07 -8.18
C GLU A 230 -12.59 -4.97 -8.38
N LEU A 231 -13.80 -5.32 -8.86
CA LEU A 231 -14.91 -4.38 -9.02
C LEU A 231 -15.31 -3.71 -7.70
N PHE A 232 -15.26 -4.46 -6.60
CA PHE A 232 -15.56 -3.92 -5.27
C PHE A 232 -14.52 -2.89 -4.82
N GLN A 233 -13.23 -3.13 -5.08
CA GLN A 233 -12.18 -2.13 -4.84
C GLN A 233 -12.39 -0.90 -5.71
N ILE A 234 -12.60 -1.10 -7.02
CA ILE A 234 -12.76 -0.02 -8.00
C ILE A 234 -13.96 0.87 -7.65
N ARG A 235 -15.11 0.29 -7.31
CA ARG A 235 -16.30 1.04 -6.91
C ARG A 235 -16.06 1.89 -5.64
N GLY A 236 -15.27 1.35 -4.70
CA GLY A 236 -15.00 1.98 -3.41
C GLY A 236 -13.89 3.04 -3.45
N GLY A 237 -13.19 3.17 -4.58
CA GLY A 237 -12.02 4.05 -4.72
C GLY A 237 -12.09 4.97 -5.94
N SER A 238 -11.05 5.79 -6.09
CA SER A 238 -10.86 6.67 -7.24
C SER A 238 -9.49 6.39 -7.83
N PHE A 239 -9.46 5.89 -9.07
CA PHE A 239 -8.27 5.40 -9.73
C PHE A 239 -8.09 6.15 -11.06
N PRO A 240 -7.40 7.32 -11.06
CA PRO A 240 -7.27 8.16 -12.26
C PRO A 240 -6.42 7.51 -13.37
N ASN A 241 -5.64 6.50 -12.99
CA ASN A 241 -4.82 5.66 -13.84
C ASN A 241 -5.59 4.47 -14.46
N LEU A 242 -6.86 4.28 -14.09
CA LEU A 242 -7.71 3.17 -14.53
C LEU A 242 -8.53 3.54 -15.78
N GLU A 243 -8.41 2.71 -16.81
CA GLU A 243 -9.19 2.77 -18.04
C GLU A 243 -10.11 1.56 -18.15
N PHE A 244 -11.37 1.76 -18.54
CA PHE A 244 -12.32 0.68 -18.79
C PHE A 244 -12.42 0.36 -20.26
N TRP A 245 -12.50 -0.93 -20.59
CA TRP A 245 -12.56 -1.42 -21.96
C TRP A 245 -13.71 -2.42 -22.11
N ARG A 246 -14.41 -2.39 -23.24
CA ARG A 246 -15.44 -3.37 -23.60
C ARG A 246 -15.45 -3.58 -25.11
N GLY A 247 -15.45 -4.82 -25.57
CA GLY A 247 -15.40 -5.15 -27.00
C GLY A 247 -14.18 -4.55 -27.70
N GLY A 248 -13.07 -4.39 -26.99
CA GLY A 248 -11.83 -3.80 -27.52
C GLY A 248 -11.83 -2.28 -27.69
N VAL A 249 -12.84 -1.56 -27.19
CA VAL A 249 -12.86 -0.09 -27.17
C VAL A 249 -12.88 0.47 -25.75
N ARG A 250 -12.25 1.62 -25.53
CA ARG A 250 -12.29 2.33 -24.25
C ARG A 250 -13.70 2.89 -24.01
N VAL A 251 -14.21 2.69 -22.80
CA VAL A 251 -15.54 3.15 -22.35
C VAL A 251 -15.42 3.99 -21.09
N GLY A 252 -16.51 4.66 -20.71
CA GLY A 252 -16.59 5.42 -19.47
C GLY A 252 -16.57 4.52 -18.22
N ASN A 253 -16.37 5.15 -17.06
CA ASN A 253 -16.43 4.48 -15.77
C ASN A 253 -17.84 3.87 -15.56
N PRO A 254 -17.97 2.55 -15.38
CA PRO A 254 -19.28 1.90 -15.25
C PRO A 254 -19.96 2.16 -13.90
N PHE A 255 -19.30 2.85 -12.97
CA PHE A 255 -19.83 3.27 -11.68
C PHE A 255 -20.34 4.72 -11.66
N GLU A 256 -20.20 5.44 -12.78
CA GLU A 256 -20.69 6.81 -12.98
C GLU A 256 -21.96 6.87 -13.82
#